data_AF-A0A1C5S403-F1
#
_entry.id   AF-A0A1C5S403-F1
#
_cell.length_a   1.000
_cell.length_b   1.000
_cell.length_c   1.000
_cell.angle_alpha   90.00
_cell.angle_beta   90.00
_cell.angle_gamma   90.00
#
_symmetry.space_group_name_H-M   'P 1'
#
loop_
_entity.id
_entity.type
_entity.pdbx_description
1 polymer ?
#
loop_
_entity_poly.entity_id
_entity_poly.type
_entity_poly.pdbx_seq_one_letter_code
_entity_poly.pdbx_strand_id
1 'polypeptide(L)'
;MQILLGLLGIILAIALVIWIISLALKLLGFIFTLVGIVLPIVGLFLLTRGRFDKELEKLSSNKFKVNRKHGFIIIIIVSIISYQIGNGISGLFDDEESTQVVSEIESEEKNDKENSEYSLVEKEEDNQSTLVETQEDKNKEEKIEEVDNIIETTDAEIHFINTGNSDSILVKQGDKSALIDGGENGDENTVVSYLKSQGVTELEYVFATHPDADHIGGLDAVINSISVKNVFVSNGDASTNTYTDFINAIANRGLSPSVPLLDSEFKLGSSIFKVVSVANTNEPNNNSLVLLYTNGNDKILFTGDAGQEIENKLNVDDIDLLKVGHHGSKTSTSSSFIEKIKPEYAVILVGENNKYKHPNSEVMNILENNNIEVHRTDECGNIVFKSSGNGLTVDCKEGSYKSGDNSSSSNNSSSSSSNSSYANTSNSSNVDVQQTPTTSVGGTVYWTPNGKSYHTTDGCSTLSRSKTILSGTQAQSGKSDPCDRCH
;
A
#
# COMPACT_ATOMS: atom_id res chain seq x y z
N MET A 1 -25.91 -21.54 57.27
CA MET A 1 -26.63 -22.48 56.38
C MET A 1 -27.82 -21.83 55.67
N GLN A 2 -28.79 -21.22 56.37
CA GLN A 2 -29.95 -20.57 55.71
C GLN A 2 -29.58 -19.39 54.78
N ILE A 3 -28.60 -18.56 55.16
CA ILE A 3 -28.11 -17.46 54.32
C ILE A 3 -27.46 -17.97 53.02
N LEU A 4 -26.73 -19.09 53.12
CA LEU A 4 -26.07 -19.72 51.97
C LEU A 4 -27.08 -20.31 50.98
N LEU A 5 -28.15 -20.93 51.49
CA LEU A 5 -29.26 -21.44 50.67
C LEU A 5 -30.04 -20.30 50.00
N GLY A 6 -30.20 -19.15 50.69
CA GLY A 6 -30.79 -17.94 50.10
C GLY A 6 -29.96 -17.38 48.95
N LEU A 7 -28.64 -17.28 49.12
CA LEU A 7 -27.71 -16.82 48.08
C LEU A 7 -27.71 -17.75 46.85
N LEU A 8 -27.72 -19.06 47.06
CA LEU A 8 -27.79 -20.03 45.97
C LEU A 8 -29.10 -19.90 45.17
N GLY A 9 -30.23 -19.66 45.84
CA GLY A 9 -31.52 -19.41 45.18
C GLY A 9 -31.50 -18.15 44.30
N ILE A 10 -30.84 -17.08 44.76
CA ILE A 10 -30.70 -15.83 43.98
C ILE A 10 -29.82 -16.06 42.74
N ILE A 11 -28.71 -16.78 42.90
CA ILE A 11 -27.80 -17.08 41.78
C ILE A 11 -28.52 -17.91 40.70
N LEU A 12 -29.28 -18.93 41.10
CA LEU A 12 -30.05 -19.76 40.16
C LEU A 12 -31.15 -18.95 39.45
N ALA A 13 -31.81 -18.03 40.15
CA ALA A 13 -32.81 -17.13 39.54
C ALA A 13 -32.17 -16.19 38.50
N ILE A 14 -30.99 -15.63 38.80
CA ILE A 14 -30.25 -14.78 37.86
C ILE A 14 -29.81 -15.58 36.63
N ALA A 15 -29.26 -16.79 36.82
CA ALA A 15 -28.86 -17.66 35.73
C ALA A 15 -30.03 -18.01 34.81
N LEU A 16 -31.21 -18.28 35.37
CA LEU A 16 -32.43 -18.55 34.59
C LEU A 16 -32.87 -17.33 33.77
N VAL A 17 -32.81 -16.12 34.35
CA VAL A 17 -33.15 -14.87 33.63
C VAL A 17 -32.18 -14.63 32.46
N ILE A 18 -30.88 -14.81 32.69
CA ILE A 18 -29.86 -14.66 31.64
C ILE A 18 -30.10 -15.67 30.51
N TRP A 19 -30.44 -16.91 30.86
CA TRP A 19 -30.75 -17.96 29.89
C TRP A 19 -31.98 -17.61 29.04
N ILE A 20 -33.06 -17.12 29.67
CA ILE A 20 -34.29 -16.68 28.95
C ILE A 20 -33.99 -15.51 28.02
N ILE A 21 -33.19 -14.52 28.45
CA ILE A 21 -32.80 -13.38 27.61
C ILE A 21 -31.97 -13.84 26.41
N SER A 22 -31.01 -14.74 26.62
CA SER A 22 -30.20 -15.34 25.54
C SER A 22 -31.08 -16.07 24.52
N LEU A 23 -32.07 -16.84 24.99
CA LEU A 23 -33.02 -17.53 24.12
C LEU A 23 -33.90 -16.55 23.32
N ALA A 24 -34.36 -15.47 23.94
CA ALA A 24 -35.13 -14.42 23.27
C ALA A 24 -34.32 -13.68 22.20
N LEU A 25 -33.05 -13.38 22.47
CA LEU A 25 -32.15 -12.75 21.50
C LEU A 25 -31.85 -13.66 20.30
N LYS A 26 -31.65 -14.97 20.53
CA LYS A 26 -31.51 -15.96 19.45
C LYS A 26 -32.77 -16.04 18.58
N LEU A 27 -33.96 -16.02 19.19
CA LEU A 27 -35.24 -16.02 18.47
C LEU A 27 -35.43 -14.73 17.64
N LEU A 28 -35.04 -13.58 18.20
CA LEU A 28 -35.12 -12.30 17.52
C LEU A 28 -34.14 -12.23 16.33
N GLY A 29 -32.91 -12.73 16.51
CA GLY A 29 -31.93 -12.88 15.44
C GLY A 29 -32.48 -13.73 14.29
N PHE A 30 -33.09 -14.87 14.60
CA PHE A 30 -33.72 -15.73 13.60
C PHE A 30 -34.83 -15.03 12.82
N ILE A 31 -35.67 -14.22 13.49
CA ILE A 31 -36.71 -13.42 12.82
C ILE A 31 -36.10 -12.38 11.88
N PHE A 32 -35.03 -11.67 12.29
CA PHE A 32 -34.35 -10.70 11.43
C PHE A 32 -33.68 -11.35 10.23
N THR A 33 -33.06 -12.52 10.39
CA THR A 33 -32.49 -13.29 9.28
C THR A 33 -33.59 -13.76 8.32
N LEU A 34 -34.71 -14.25 8.84
CA LEU A 34 -35.85 -14.68 8.02
C LEU A 34 -36.44 -13.52 7.23
N VAL A 35 -36.65 -12.36 7.85
CA VAL A 35 -37.19 -11.15 7.19
C VAL A 35 -36.18 -10.60 6.17
N GLY A 36 -34.90 -10.56 6.54
CA GLY A 36 -33.81 -10.07 5.68
C GLY A 36 -33.54 -10.94 4.46
N ILE A 37 -33.87 -12.23 4.48
CA ILE A 37 -33.73 -13.14 3.34
C ILE A 37 -35.04 -13.25 2.54
N VAL A 38 -36.19 -13.35 3.21
CA VAL A 38 -37.48 -13.58 2.55
C VAL A 38 -37.96 -12.33 1.80
N LEU A 39 -37.79 -11.12 2.37
CA LEU A 39 -38.27 -9.90 1.70
C LEU A 39 -37.53 -9.60 0.39
N PRO A 40 -36.19 -9.74 0.28
CA PRO A 40 -35.50 -9.57 -0.99
C PRO A 40 -35.86 -10.66 -2.01
N ILE A 41 -36.07 -11.90 -1.59
CA ILE A 41 -36.48 -13.00 -2.50
C ILE A 41 -37.89 -12.74 -3.05
N VAL A 42 -38.83 -12.31 -2.19
CA VAL A 42 -40.18 -11.94 -2.62
C VAL A 42 -40.14 -10.69 -3.51
N GLY A 43 -39.32 -9.69 -3.16
CA GLY A 43 -39.10 -8.49 -3.98
C GLY A 43 -38.53 -8.82 -5.36
N LEU A 44 -37.52 -9.69 -5.43
CA LEU A 44 -36.92 -10.15 -6.67
C LEU A 44 -37.91 -11.00 -7.49
N PHE A 45 -38.72 -11.83 -6.84
CA PHE A 45 -39.79 -12.59 -7.48
C PHE A 45 -40.87 -11.67 -8.08
N LEU A 46 -41.27 -10.61 -7.37
CA LEU A 46 -42.24 -9.63 -7.87
C LEU A 46 -41.66 -8.75 -9.00
N LEU A 47 -40.39 -8.34 -8.89
CA LEU A 47 -39.68 -7.57 -9.91
C LEU A 47 -39.45 -8.39 -11.19
N THR A 48 -39.06 -9.66 -11.05
CA THR A 48 -38.88 -10.56 -12.19
C THR A 48 -40.21 -10.93 -12.83
N ARG A 49 -41.29 -11.10 -12.06
CA ARG A 49 -42.65 -11.33 -12.60
C ARG A 49 -43.17 -10.11 -13.39
N GLY A 50 -43.00 -8.89 -12.86
CA GLY A 50 -43.39 -7.66 -13.57
C GLY A 50 -42.59 -7.37 -14.84
N ARG A 51 -41.32 -7.80 -14.89
CA ARG A 51 -40.48 -7.74 -16.10
C ARG A 51 -40.77 -8.89 -17.09
N PHE A 52 -41.07 -10.09 -16.60
CA PHE A 52 -41.43 -11.24 -17.43
C PHE A 52 -42.77 -11.05 -18.13
N ASP A 53 -43.77 -10.46 -17.50
CA ASP A 53 -45.09 -10.28 -18.14
C ASP A 53 -45.01 -9.28 -19.32
N LYS A 54 -44.17 -8.23 -19.23
CA LYS A 54 -43.91 -7.28 -20.33
C LYS A 54 -43.03 -7.85 -21.46
N GLU A 55 -42.12 -8.76 -21.14
CA GLU A 55 -41.29 -9.47 -22.13
C GLU A 55 -42.03 -10.63 -22.81
N LEU A 56 -42.91 -11.34 -22.08
CA LEU A 56 -43.76 -12.41 -22.64
C LEU A 56 -44.80 -11.88 -23.62
N GLU A 57 -45.31 -10.66 -23.41
CA GLU A 57 -46.19 -9.99 -24.37
C GLU A 57 -45.45 -9.62 -25.67
N LYS A 58 -44.13 -9.36 -25.60
CA LYS A 58 -43.25 -9.18 -26.78
C LYS A 58 -42.82 -10.50 -27.42
N LEU A 59 -42.66 -11.58 -26.65
CA LEU A 59 -42.16 -12.88 -27.10
C LEU A 59 -43.28 -13.85 -27.58
N SER A 60 -44.55 -13.47 -27.42
CA SER A 60 -45.71 -14.16 -28.00
C SER A 60 -45.71 -14.25 -29.55
N SER A 61 -44.80 -13.53 -30.23
CA SER A 61 -44.69 -13.56 -31.69
C SER A 61 -43.71 -14.60 -32.27
N ASN A 62 -42.98 -15.38 -31.46
CA ASN A 62 -42.15 -16.44 -32.04
C ASN A 62 -41.98 -17.68 -31.15
N LYS A 63 -42.22 -18.84 -31.77
CA LYS A 63 -42.13 -20.17 -31.16
C LYS A 63 -40.69 -20.48 -30.72
N PHE A 64 -40.40 -20.34 -29.43
CA PHE A 64 -39.30 -21.09 -28.80
C PHE A 64 -39.74 -21.65 -27.45
N LYS A 65 -39.77 -22.98 -27.35
CA LYS A 65 -40.30 -23.73 -26.21
C LYS A 65 -39.13 -24.09 -25.28
N VAL A 66 -38.82 -23.23 -24.31
CA VAL A 66 -37.83 -23.54 -23.27
C VAL A 66 -38.42 -24.55 -22.29
N ASN A 67 -37.71 -25.65 -22.05
CA ASN A 67 -38.20 -26.80 -21.29
C ASN A 67 -38.07 -26.55 -19.77
N ARG A 68 -39.22 -26.42 -19.08
CA ARG A 68 -39.39 -26.05 -17.65
C ARG A 68 -38.61 -26.88 -16.62
N LYS A 69 -38.00 -28.00 -17.01
CA LYS A 69 -37.25 -28.89 -16.11
C LYS A 69 -35.89 -28.32 -15.64
N HIS A 70 -35.24 -27.46 -16.42
CA HIS A 70 -33.89 -26.96 -16.08
C HIS A 70 -33.90 -25.84 -15.03
N GLY A 71 -34.94 -24.98 -15.02
CA GLY A 71 -35.08 -23.95 -13.98
C GLY A 71 -35.36 -24.53 -12.59
N PHE A 72 -36.05 -25.67 -12.52
CA PHE A 72 -36.34 -26.36 -11.26
C PHE A 72 -35.09 -27.01 -10.65
N ILE A 73 -34.18 -27.52 -11.50
CA ILE A 73 -32.91 -28.13 -11.06
C ILE A 73 -31.98 -27.07 -10.46
N ILE A 74 -31.91 -25.88 -11.05
CA ILE A 74 -31.07 -24.77 -10.53
C ILE A 74 -31.57 -24.31 -9.15
N ILE A 75 -32.89 -24.22 -8.96
CA ILE A 75 -33.48 -23.83 -7.65
C ILE A 75 -33.19 -24.88 -6.58
N ILE A 76 -33.23 -26.18 -6.93
CA ILE A 76 -32.90 -27.26 -5.99
C ILE A 76 -31.41 -27.21 -5.61
N ILE A 77 -30.51 -26.97 -6.57
CA ILE A 77 -29.07 -26.88 -6.31
C ILE A 77 -28.74 -25.68 -5.41
N VAL A 78 -29.32 -24.51 -5.70
CA VAL A 78 -29.16 -23.31 -4.86
C VAL A 78 -29.70 -23.54 -3.45
N SER A 79 -30.84 -24.22 -3.31
CA SER A 79 -31.43 -24.53 -2.00
C SER A 79 -30.58 -25.52 -1.18
N ILE A 80 -29.94 -26.49 -1.84
CA ILE A 80 -29.03 -27.45 -1.18
C ILE A 80 -27.74 -26.76 -0.73
N ILE A 81 -27.18 -25.85 -1.55
CA ILE A 81 -25.99 -25.08 -1.20
C ILE A 81 -26.29 -24.13 -0.03
N SER A 82 -27.44 -23.44 -0.04
CA SER A 82 -27.85 -22.59 1.09
C SER A 82 -28.12 -23.39 2.38
N TYR A 83 -28.63 -24.63 2.27
CA TYR A 83 -28.82 -25.52 3.43
C TYR A 83 -27.49 -26.01 4.02
N GLN A 84 -26.51 -26.35 3.19
CA GLN A 84 -25.16 -26.75 3.62
C GLN A 84 -24.42 -25.61 4.33
N ILE A 85 -24.54 -24.37 3.81
CA ILE A 85 -23.95 -23.18 4.44
C ILE A 85 -24.63 -22.87 5.78
N GLY A 86 -25.96 -23.07 5.88
CA GLY A 86 -26.69 -22.92 7.14
C GLY A 86 -26.25 -23.92 8.23
N ASN A 87 -26.04 -25.19 7.87
CA ASN A 87 -25.59 -26.21 8.81
C ASN A 87 -24.10 -26.07 9.20
N GLY A 88 -23.26 -25.47 8.34
CA GLY A 88 -21.85 -25.19 8.65
C GLY A 88 -21.67 -24.12 9.74
N ILE A 89 -22.65 -23.24 9.91
CA ILE A 89 -22.62 -22.17 10.93
C ILE A 89 -23.16 -22.67 12.29
N SER A 90 -24.00 -23.70 12.31
CA SER A 90 -24.42 -24.37 13.56
C SER A 90 -23.34 -25.25 14.19
N GLY A 91 -22.34 -25.70 13.43
CA GLY A 91 -21.21 -26.50 13.93
C GLY A 91 -20.10 -25.70 14.64
N LEU A 92 -20.26 -24.39 14.78
CA LEU A 92 -19.27 -23.49 15.42
C LEU A 92 -19.65 -23.09 16.86
N PHE A 93 -20.73 -23.65 17.43
CA PHE A 93 -21.20 -23.30 18.77
C PHE A 93 -21.59 -24.50 19.67
N ASP A 94 -21.30 -25.74 19.27
CA ASP A 94 -21.49 -26.92 20.12
C ASP A 94 -20.13 -27.62 20.34
N ASP A 95 -19.34 -27.09 21.28
CA ASP A 95 -18.28 -27.83 21.97
C ASP A 95 -18.62 -27.84 23.48
N GLU A 96 -19.46 -28.81 23.88
CA GLU A 96 -19.71 -29.14 25.28
C GLU A 96 -19.29 -30.59 25.52
N GLU A 97 -17.98 -30.85 25.56
CA GLU A 97 -17.46 -32.13 26.08
C GLU A 97 -16.08 -31.96 26.72
N SER A 98 -16.05 -31.80 28.05
CA SER A 98 -15.03 -32.36 28.95
C SER A 98 -15.25 -31.90 30.39
N THR A 99 -16.28 -32.44 31.06
CA THR A 99 -16.33 -32.42 32.53
C THR A 99 -16.96 -33.71 33.05
N GLN A 100 -16.20 -34.80 32.98
CA GLN A 100 -16.42 -35.97 33.84
C GLN A 100 -15.21 -36.91 33.73
N VAL A 101 -14.28 -36.83 34.69
CA VAL A 101 -13.80 -37.99 35.47
C VAL A 101 -13.18 -37.43 36.76
N VAL A 102 -13.98 -37.36 37.83
CA VAL A 102 -13.48 -37.26 39.21
C VAL A 102 -14.00 -38.51 39.93
N SER A 103 -13.16 -39.53 40.03
CA SER A 103 -13.17 -40.56 41.06
C SER A 103 -12.03 -41.55 40.79
N GLU A 104 -11.31 -41.96 41.84
CA GLU A 104 -10.06 -42.77 41.85
C GLU A 104 -8.81 -41.88 41.72
N ILE A 105 -8.02 -41.58 42.76
CA ILE A 105 -7.48 -42.45 43.83
C ILE A 105 -7.14 -41.58 45.06
N GLU A 106 -7.73 -41.92 46.21
CA GLU A 106 -7.10 -41.76 47.54
C GLU A 106 -6.11 -42.93 47.74
N SER A 107 -5.01 -42.69 48.45
CA SER A 107 -3.79 -43.52 48.67
C SER A 107 -2.67 -43.17 47.67
N GLU A 108 -1.49 -42.68 48.06
CA GLU A 108 -0.71 -42.91 49.27
C GLU A 108 0.03 -41.62 49.70
N GLU A 109 -0.15 -41.22 50.97
CA GLU A 109 0.90 -40.53 51.73
C GLU A 109 2.06 -41.51 51.97
N LYS A 110 3.29 -41.14 51.58
CA LYS A 110 4.45 -41.05 52.50
C LYS A 110 5.78 -40.76 51.79
N ASN A 111 6.53 -39.86 52.44
CA ASN A 111 7.98 -39.62 52.40
C ASN A 111 8.51 -38.85 51.16
N ASP A 112 9.24 -37.74 51.26
CA ASP A 112 10.05 -37.19 52.36
C ASP A 112 10.12 -35.64 52.34
N LYS A 113 10.32 -35.11 53.56
CA LYS A 113 10.69 -33.73 53.94
C LYS A 113 12.13 -33.43 53.46
N GLU A 114 12.53 -32.19 53.17
CA GLU A 114 12.91 -31.13 54.12
C GLU A 114 13.05 -29.79 53.36
N ASN A 115 12.38 -28.72 53.80
CA ASN A 115 12.88 -27.63 54.67
C ASN A 115 13.62 -26.53 53.85
N SER A 116 13.35 -25.22 53.95
CA SER A 116 12.88 -24.41 55.06
C SER A 116 12.21 -23.11 54.60
N GLU A 117 11.35 -22.58 55.47
CA GLU A 117 10.45 -21.43 55.31
C GLU A 117 10.90 -20.22 56.19
N TYR A 118 10.24 -19.06 55.96
CA TYR A 118 10.11 -17.83 56.80
C TYR A 118 11.31 -16.85 56.87
N SER A 119 11.18 -15.51 56.93
CA SER A 119 10.07 -14.54 56.78
C SER A 119 10.58 -13.10 56.95
N LEU A 120 9.78 -12.15 56.43
CA LEU A 120 9.68 -10.70 56.66
C LEU A 120 10.13 -10.15 58.03
N VAL A 121 10.75 -8.96 58.05
CA VAL A 121 10.45 -7.76 58.90
C VAL A 121 11.29 -6.55 58.41
N GLU A 122 10.63 -5.43 58.10
CA GLU A 122 11.23 -4.09 57.98
C GLU A 122 11.49 -3.46 59.35
N LYS A 123 12.64 -2.79 59.50
CA LYS A 123 12.85 -1.73 60.50
C LYS A 123 13.81 -0.67 59.95
N GLU A 124 13.32 0.57 59.86
CA GLU A 124 14.13 1.77 59.96
C GLU A 124 14.47 2.03 61.44
N GLU A 125 15.69 2.50 61.73
CA GLU A 125 15.95 3.64 62.64
C GLU A 125 17.45 3.99 62.70
N ASP A 126 17.67 5.29 62.87
CA ASP A 126 18.90 6.08 62.93
C ASP A 126 19.96 5.61 63.95
N ASN A 127 21.25 5.88 63.68
CA ASN A 127 22.07 6.76 64.54
C ASN A 127 23.46 7.11 63.96
N GLN A 128 23.61 8.38 63.60
CA GLN A 128 24.66 9.34 63.97
C GLN A 128 26.12 8.91 64.27
N SER A 129 27.02 9.72 63.68
CA SER A 129 28.36 10.15 64.16
C SER A 129 29.54 9.18 64.02
N THR A 130 30.48 9.52 63.12
CA THR A 130 31.79 10.06 63.54
C THR A 130 32.52 10.76 62.38
N LEU A 131 33.05 11.95 62.66
CA LEU A 131 34.03 12.69 61.86
C LEU A 131 35.40 12.03 62.00
N VAL A 132 36.06 11.70 60.88
CA VAL A 132 37.53 11.79 60.74
C VAL A 132 37.85 12.25 59.33
N GLU A 133 38.54 13.37 59.27
CA GLU A 133 39.08 14.04 58.10
C GLU A 133 40.42 13.40 57.72
N THR A 134 40.59 12.98 56.46
CA THR A 134 41.89 12.98 55.76
C THR A 134 41.66 12.97 54.25
N GLN A 135 42.18 14.01 53.59
CA GLN A 135 42.37 14.08 52.15
C GLN A 135 43.45 13.09 51.70
N GLU A 136 43.25 12.42 50.55
CA GLU A 136 44.28 12.29 49.51
C GLU A 136 43.71 11.58 48.25
N ASP A 137 44.17 12.07 47.11
CA ASP A 137 43.82 11.74 45.73
C ASP A 137 43.74 10.26 45.37
N LYS A 138 42.81 9.94 44.47
CA LYS A 138 43.10 9.21 43.22
C LYS A 138 41.91 9.20 42.27
N ASN A 139 42.10 9.88 41.13
CA ASN A 139 41.36 9.70 39.89
C ASN A 139 41.19 8.20 39.57
N LYS A 140 39.95 7.78 39.36
CA LYS A 140 39.59 6.66 38.52
C LYS A 140 38.30 7.02 37.81
N GLU A 141 38.43 7.34 36.52
CA GLU A 141 37.32 7.40 35.58
C GLU A 141 36.52 6.11 35.67
N GLU A 142 35.25 6.22 36.04
CA GLU A 142 34.26 5.18 35.76
C GLU A 142 34.04 5.17 34.25
N LYS A 143 34.63 4.17 33.61
CA LYS A 143 34.27 3.77 32.26
C LYS A 143 32.86 3.18 32.35
N ILE A 144 31.86 3.98 32.04
CA ILE A 144 30.50 3.51 31.78
C ILE A 144 30.61 2.68 30.49
N GLU A 145 30.55 1.36 30.61
CA GLU A 145 30.31 0.49 29.46
C GLU A 145 28.87 0.75 29.02
N GLU A 146 28.73 1.54 27.96
CA GLU A 146 27.54 1.56 27.11
C GLU A 146 27.34 0.12 26.63
N VAL A 147 26.41 -0.59 27.26
CA VAL A 147 25.87 -1.82 26.71
C VAL A 147 24.98 -1.39 25.56
N ASP A 148 25.58 -1.22 24.38
CA ASP A 148 24.85 -1.23 23.13
C ASP A 148 24.06 -2.55 23.12
N ASN A 149 22.75 -2.45 23.34
CA ASN A 149 21.84 -3.49 22.87
C ASN A 149 21.91 -3.46 21.35
N ILE A 150 22.92 -4.12 20.79
CA ILE A 150 23.00 -4.42 19.37
C ILE A 150 21.78 -5.30 19.10
N ILE A 151 20.71 -4.69 18.62
CA ILE A 151 19.66 -5.43 17.94
C ILE A 151 20.39 -6.08 16.77
N GLU A 152 20.59 -7.40 16.81
CA GLU A 152 21.13 -8.12 15.66
C GLU A 152 20.13 -7.94 14.51
N THR A 153 20.41 -6.96 13.64
CA THR A 153 19.65 -6.74 12.42
C THR A 153 20.01 -7.85 11.45
N THR A 154 18.99 -8.54 10.96
CA THR A 154 19.20 -9.60 9.96
C THR A 154 19.25 -8.96 8.58
N ASP A 155 20.13 -9.44 7.71
CA ASP A 155 20.19 -8.98 6.32
C ASP A 155 18.82 -9.11 5.64
N ALA A 156 18.46 -8.08 4.89
CA ALA A 156 17.26 -8.05 4.05
C ALA A 156 17.63 -7.87 2.58
N GLU A 157 16.83 -8.47 1.69
CA GLU A 157 16.97 -8.32 0.24
C GLU A 157 15.71 -7.63 -0.33
N ILE A 158 15.90 -6.58 -1.13
CA ILE A 158 14.85 -5.84 -1.83
C ILE A 158 15.06 -6.05 -3.32
N HIS A 159 14.18 -6.86 -3.90
CA HIS A 159 14.22 -7.26 -5.30
C HIS A 159 13.22 -6.43 -6.09
N PHE A 160 13.71 -5.60 -6.98
CA PHE A 160 12.93 -4.88 -7.97
C PHE A 160 12.87 -5.74 -9.23
N ILE A 161 11.71 -6.35 -9.48
CA ILE A 161 11.53 -7.33 -10.54
C ILE A 161 11.31 -6.57 -11.86
N ASN A 162 12.05 -6.92 -12.90
CA ASN A 162 11.86 -6.34 -14.23
C ASN A 162 10.63 -6.94 -14.90
N THR A 163 9.52 -6.24 -14.75
CA THR A 163 8.24 -6.52 -15.38
C THR A 163 7.91 -5.49 -16.47
N GLY A 164 8.92 -4.72 -16.92
CA GLY A 164 8.72 -3.66 -17.90
C GLY A 164 8.18 -2.38 -17.26
N ASN A 165 7.03 -1.87 -17.73
CA ASN A 165 6.42 -0.64 -17.21
C ASN A 165 5.35 -0.97 -16.19
N SER A 166 5.76 -1.68 -15.15
CA SER A 166 4.89 -2.16 -14.11
C SER A 166 5.71 -2.35 -12.84
N ASP A 167 5.05 -2.33 -11.68
CA ASP A 167 5.74 -2.47 -10.39
C ASP A 167 5.55 -3.89 -9.85
N SER A 168 6.67 -4.54 -9.50
CA SER A 168 6.64 -5.71 -8.63
C SER A 168 7.92 -5.80 -7.83
N ILE A 169 7.78 -5.80 -6.50
CA ILE A 169 8.90 -5.66 -5.57
C ILE A 169 8.79 -6.73 -4.49
N LEU A 170 9.76 -7.64 -4.45
CA LEU A 170 9.86 -8.67 -3.43
C LEU A 170 10.83 -8.22 -2.34
N VAL A 171 10.39 -8.20 -1.09
CA VAL A 171 11.23 -7.94 0.09
C VAL A 171 11.37 -9.22 0.89
N LYS A 172 12.60 -9.62 1.22
CA LYS A 172 12.92 -10.83 1.98
C LYS A 172 13.75 -10.49 3.21
N GLN A 173 13.48 -11.15 4.33
CA GLN A 173 14.37 -11.18 5.49
C GLN A 173 14.27 -12.56 6.14
N GLY A 174 15.38 -13.30 6.17
CA GLY A 174 15.37 -14.70 6.61
C GLY A 174 14.42 -15.57 5.79
N ASP A 175 13.49 -16.24 6.46
CA ASP A 175 12.45 -17.09 5.86
C ASP A 175 11.15 -16.34 5.53
N LYS A 176 11.10 -15.02 5.80
CA LYS A 176 9.93 -14.17 5.57
C LYS A 176 10.05 -13.42 4.26
N SER A 177 8.91 -13.25 3.60
CA SER A 177 8.81 -12.51 2.34
C SER A 177 7.53 -11.68 2.28
N ALA A 178 7.64 -10.49 1.70
CA ALA A 178 6.52 -9.63 1.34
C ALA A 178 6.61 -9.27 -0.14
N LEU A 179 5.46 -9.12 -0.79
CA LEU A 179 5.37 -8.63 -2.15
C LEU A 179 4.64 -7.28 -2.15
N ILE A 180 5.21 -6.28 -2.80
CA ILE A 180 4.57 -5.01 -3.08
C ILE A 180 4.34 -4.97 -4.59
N ASP A 181 3.07 -4.98 -4.99
CA ASP A 181 2.60 -5.07 -6.37
C ASP A 181 3.10 -6.32 -7.15
N GLY A 182 2.38 -6.66 -8.21
CA GLY A 182 2.50 -7.90 -8.98
C GLY A 182 2.67 -7.71 -10.48
N GLY A 183 2.99 -6.50 -10.94
CA GLY A 183 3.13 -6.17 -12.36
C GLY A 183 1.78 -6.13 -13.11
N GLU A 184 1.83 -6.09 -14.45
CA GLU A 184 0.65 -6.16 -15.30
C GLU A 184 0.14 -7.60 -15.51
N ASN A 185 -1.06 -7.76 -16.06
CA ASN A 185 -1.63 -9.08 -16.39
C ASN A 185 -0.71 -9.92 -17.30
N GLY A 186 0.16 -9.28 -18.09
CA GLY A 186 1.16 -9.97 -18.91
C GLY A 186 2.32 -10.57 -18.10
N ASP A 187 2.52 -10.12 -16.85
CA ASP A 187 3.68 -10.42 -16.03
C ASP A 187 3.46 -11.59 -15.04
N GLU A 188 2.24 -12.14 -14.97
CA GLU A 188 1.84 -13.22 -14.05
C GLU A 188 2.90 -14.33 -13.95
N ASN A 189 3.32 -14.88 -15.09
CA ASN A 189 4.31 -15.94 -15.15
C ASN A 189 5.71 -15.46 -14.74
N THR A 190 6.08 -14.24 -15.10
CA THR A 190 7.37 -13.63 -14.74
C THR A 190 7.48 -13.52 -13.23
N VAL A 191 6.48 -12.91 -12.58
CA VAL A 191 6.45 -12.68 -11.14
C VAL A 191 6.38 -14.00 -10.37
N VAL A 192 5.45 -14.89 -10.71
CA VAL A 192 5.32 -16.19 -10.02
C VAL A 192 6.57 -17.04 -10.16
N SER A 193 7.18 -17.08 -11.36
CA SER A 193 8.41 -17.85 -11.58
C SER A 193 9.58 -17.24 -10.84
N TYR A 194 9.68 -15.91 -10.80
CA TYR A 194 10.73 -15.22 -10.05
C TYR A 194 10.61 -15.52 -8.55
N LEU A 195 9.43 -15.36 -7.95
CA LEU A 195 9.19 -15.66 -6.53
C LEU A 195 9.58 -17.10 -6.18
N LYS A 196 9.16 -18.07 -7.00
CA LYS A 196 9.54 -19.49 -6.82
C LYS A 196 11.05 -19.71 -6.96
N SER A 197 11.70 -19.03 -7.91
CA SER A 197 13.16 -19.10 -8.08
C SER A 197 13.92 -18.53 -6.88
N GLN A 198 13.34 -17.56 -6.17
CA GLN A 198 13.88 -17.01 -4.92
C GLN A 198 13.55 -17.85 -3.68
N GLY A 199 12.93 -19.03 -3.87
CA GLY A 199 12.55 -19.95 -2.80
C GLY A 199 11.33 -19.51 -1.99
N VAL A 200 10.55 -18.53 -2.48
CA VAL A 200 9.36 -18.04 -1.78
C VAL A 200 8.25 -19.07 -1.85
N THR A 201 7.92 -19.67 -0.70
CA THR A 201 6.80 -20.61 -0.56
C THR A 201 5.57 -19.98 0.08
N GLU A 202 5.77 -18.90 0.84
CA GLU A 202 4.72 -18.14 1.52
C GLU A 202 5.09 -16.65 1.53
N LEU A 203 4.10 -15.80 1.30
CA LEU A 203 4.16 -14.36 1.48
C LEU A 203 3.44 -14.01 2.79
N GLU A 204 4.17 -13.40 3.72
CA GLU A 204 3.59 -12.87 4.95
C GLU A 204 2.64 -11.72 4.62
N TYR A 205 3.02 -10.89 3.64
CA TYR A 205 2.26 -9.76 3.15
C TYR A 205 2.24 -9.69 1.63
N VAL A 206 1.08 -9.37 1.08
CA VAL A 206 0.94 -8.76 -0.25
C VAL A 206 0.39 -7.36 -0.04
N PHE A 207 1.11 -6.34 -0.48
CA PHE A 207 0.68 -4.95 -0.50
C PHE A 207 0.34 -4.57 -1.93
N ALA A 208 -0.93 -4.30 -2.22
CA ALA A 208 -1.38 -3.73 -3.49
C ALA A 208 -1.50 -2.21 -3.33
N THR A 209 -0.61 -1.47 -4.00
CA THR A 209 -0.49 -0.02 -3.80
C THR A 209 -1.72 0.71 -4.30
N HIS A 210 -2.23 0.39 -5.48
CA HIS A 210 -3.45 0.97 -6.07
C HIS A 210 -3.99 0.05 -7.18
N PRO A 211 -5.23 0.24 -7.67
CA PRO A 211 -5.92 -0.79 -8.45
C PRO A 211 -5.56 -0.82 -9.94
N ASP A 212 -4.53 -0.08 -10.36
CA ASP A 212 -4.13 -0.01 -11.76
C ASP A 212 -3.46 -1.31 -12.21
N ALA A 213 -3.62 -1.61 -13.50
CA ALA A 213 -3.34 -2.94 -14.02
C ALA A 213 -1.85 -3.29 -13.92
N ASP A 214 -0.96 -2.34 -14.11
CA ASP A 214 0.49 -2.44 -13.98
C ASP A 214 0.99 -2.54 -12.53
N HIS A 215 0.08 -2.61 -11.55
CA HIS A 215 0.38 -2.85 -10.16
C HIS A 215 -0.26 -4.14 -9.65
N ILE A 216 -1.55 -4.34 -9.89
CA ILE A 216 -2.27 -5.52 -9.35
C ILE A 216 -2.47 -6.64 -10.36
N GLY A 217 -2.07 -6.43 -11.62
CA GLY A 217 -2.39 -7.29 -12.75
C GLY A 217 -1.91 -8.73 -12.62
N GLY A 218 -0.73 -8.95 -12.02
CA GLY A 218 -0.22 -10.30 -11.77
C GLY A 218 -0.53 -10.87 -10.38
N LEU A 219 -1.21 -10.11 -9.50
CA LEU A 219 -1.40 -10.52 -8.11
C LEU A 219 -2.41 -11.67 -7.95
N ASP A 220 -3.37 -11.81 -8.85
CA ASP A 220 -4.30 -12.94 -8.86
C ASP A 220 -3.56 -14.27 -9.09
N ALA A 221 -2.63 -14.30 -10.05
CA ALA A 221 -1.77 -15.46 -10.31
C ALA A 221 -0.84 -15.77 -9.13
N VAL A 222 -0.30 -14.73 -8.47
CA VAL A 222 0.51 -14.88 -7.25
C VAL A 222 -0.32 -15.53 -6.13
N ILE A 223 -1.49 -14.99 -5.83
CA ILE A 223 -2.39 -15.47 -4.75
C ILE A 223 -2.86 -16.92 -5.00
N ASN A 224 -3.08 -17.27 -6.26
CA ASN A 224 -3.43 -18.63 -6.66
C ASN A 224 -2.24 -19.62 -6.61
N SER A 225 -1.01 -19.12 -6.72
CA SER A 225 0.19 -19.95 -6.88
C SER A 225 1.06 -20.08 -5.63
N ILE A 226 0.98 -19.13 -4.70
CA ILE A 226 1.83 -19.01 -3.51
C ILE A 226 0.93 -18.83 -2.28
N SER A 227 1.33 -19.37 -1.12
CA SER A 227 0.60 -19.14 0.13
C SER A 227 0.70 -17.66 0.51
N VAL A 228 -0.42 -17.02 0.86
CA VAL A 228 -0.44 -15.62 1.30
C VAL A 228 -1.17 -15.55 2.62
N LYS A 229 -0.59 -14.88 3.62
CA LYS A 229 -1.21 -14.73 4.93
C LYS A 229 -2.09 -13.49 5.01
N ASN A 230 -1.56 -12.34 4.60
CA ASN A 230 -2.24 -11.07 4.72
C ASN A 230 -2.17 -10.31 3.40
N VAL A 231 -3.30 -9.69 3.01
CA VAL A 231 -3.38 -8.84 1.83
C VAL A 231 -3.82 -7.45 2.28
N PHE A 232 -3.01 -6.46 1.95
CA PHE A 232 -3.31 -5.05 2.16
C PHE A 232 -3.57 -4.38 0.82
N VAL A 233 -4.61 -3.56 0.78
CA VAL A 233 -5.01 -2.78 -0.39
C VAL A 233 -5.12 -1.31 0.01
N SER A 234 -4.97 -0.40 -0.94
CA SER A 234 -5.26 1.01 -0.70
C SER A 234 -6.75 1.31 -0.58
N ASN A 235 -7.05 2.56 -0.21
CA ASN A 235 -8.40 3.10 -0.32
C ASN A 235 -8.84 3.19 -1.78
N GLY A 236 -10.12 2.93 -2.01
CA GLY A 236 -10.74 3.01 -3.32
C GLY A 236 -11.08 1.63 -3.89
N ASP A 237 -11.87 1.66 -4.94
CA ASP A 237 -12.23 0.50 -5.73
C ASP A 237 -12.00 0.77 -7.22
N ALA A 238 -11.99 -0.29 -8.01
CA ALA A 238 -12.01 -0.19 -9.46
C ALA A 238 -13.07 -1.14 -10.02
N SER A 239 -13.57 -0.82 -11.22
CA SER A 239 -14.54 -1.64 -11.95
C SER A 239 -13.90 -2.38 -13.13
N THR A 240 -12.57 -2.48 -13.14
CA THR A 240 -11.82 -3.19 -14.19
C THR A 240 -11.91 -4.70 -14.00
N ASN A 241 -11.70 -5.45 -15.08
CA ASN A 241 -11.59 -6.91 -15.00
C ASN A 241 -10.39 -7.30 -14.14
N THR A 242 -9.25 -6.61 -14.31
CA THR A 242 -8.03 -6.81 -13.51
C THR A 242 -8.30 -6.73 -12.01
N TYR A 243 -9.01 -5.69 -11.54
CA TYR A 243 -9.39 -5.58 -10.14
C TYR A 243 -10.36 -6.69 -9.71
N THR A 244 -11.31 -7.05 -10.58
CA THR A 244 -12.26 -8.14 -10.31
C THR A 244 -11.54 -9.49 -10.16
N ASP A 245 -10.58 -9.79 -11.02
CA ASP A 245 -9.80 -11.04 -10.99
C ASP A 245 -8.95 -11.12 -9.72
N PHE A 246 -8.30 -10.02 -9.35
CA PHE A 246 -7.56 -9.88 -8.09
C PHE A 246 -8.45 -10.14 -6.86
N ILE A 247 -9.59 -9.45 -6.74
CA ILE A 247 -10.52 -9.64 -5.61
C ILE A 247 -11.11 -11.06 -5.58
N ASN A 248 -11.41 -11.64 -6.75
CA ASN A 248 -11.89 -13.02 -6.83
C ASN A 248 -10.82 -14.02 -6.37
N ALA A 249 -9.55 -13.83 -6.74
CA ALA A 249 -8.46 -14.69 -6.28
C ALA A 249 -8.33 -14.65 -4.76
N ILE A 250 -8.39 -13.47 -4.15
CA ILE A 250 -8.42 -13.28 -2.69
C ILE A 250 -9.58 -14.07 -2.07
N ALA A 251 -10.80 -13.85 -2.55
CA ALA A 251 -12.00 -14.50 -2.03
C ALA A 251 -11.96 -16.02 -2.18
N ASN A 252 -11.51 -16.53 -3.33
CA ASN A 252 -11.39 -17.96 -3.61
C ASN A 252 -10.37 -18.66 -2.70
N ARG A 253 -9.37 -17.92 -2.20
CA ARG A 253 -8.38 -18.42 -1.23
C ARG A 253 -8.82 -18.24 0.22
N GLY A 254 -10.02 -17.71 0.46
CA GLY A 254 -10.54 -17.45 1.81
C GLY A 254 -9.82 -16.32 2.53
N LEU A 255 -9.13 -15.44 1.79
CA LEU A 255 -8.43 -14.29 2.33
C LEU A 255 -9.39 -13.11 2.46
N SER A 256 -9.09 -12.19 3.37
CA SER A 256 -9.83 -10.94 3.54
C SER A 256 -8.86 -9.78 3.36
N PRO A 257 -8.98 -8.97 2.29
CA PRO A 257 -8.12 -7.82 2.11
C PRO A 257 -8.51 -6.73 3.11
N SER A 258 -7.54 -5.95 3.56
CA SER A 258 -7.80 -4.83 4.46
C SER A 258 -7.06 -3.57 4.02
N VAL A 259 -7.67 -2.41 4.27
CA VAL A 259 -6.96 -1.14 4.14
C VAL A 259 -6.25 -0.89 5.48
N PRO A 260 -4.92 -0.78 5.49
CA PRO A 260 -4.21 -0.53 6.72
C PRO A 260 -4.45 0.89 7.22
N LEU A 261 -4.25 1.14 8.51
CA LEU A 261 -4.33 2.48 9.07
C LEU A 261 -3.04 3.26 8.80
N LEU A 262 -3.15 4.59 8.66
CA LEU A 262 -1.97 5.46 8.67
C LEU A 262 -1.15 5.21 9.95
N ASP A 263 0.18 5.22 9.83
CA ASP A 263 1.15 4.93 10.89
C ASP A 263 1.12 3.50 11.45
N SER A 264 0.30 2.59 10.90
CA SER A 264 0.38 1.17 11.27
C SER A 264 1.70 0.55 10.82
N GLU A 265 2.19 -0.41 11.63
CA GLU A 265 3.46 -1.08 11.44
C GLU A 265 3.27 -2.59 11.29
N PHE A 266 3.96 -3.18 10.31
CA PHE A 266 3.93 -4.60 10.00
C PHE A 266 5.35 -5.17 10.02
N LYS A 267 5.59 -6.16 10.89
CA LYS A 267 6.92 -6.77 11.03
C LYS A 267 7.17 -7.82 9.96
N LEU A 268 8.29 -7.70 9.27
CA LEU A 268 8.83 -8.76 8.41
C LEU A 268 10.17 -9.18 8.98
N GLY A 269 10.17 -10.20 9.85
CA GLY A 269 11.36 -10.53 10.65
C GLY A 269 11.61 -9.49 11.74
N SER A 270 12.83 -8.96 11.80
CA SER A 270 13.21 -7.80 12.62
C SER A 270 12.89 -6.46 11.97
N SER A 271 12.64 -6.42 10.65
CA SER A 271 12.31 -5.20 9.92
C SER A 271 10.84 -4.80 10.05
N ILE A 272 10.54 -3.54 9.72
CA ILE A 272 9.20 -2.96 9.84
C ILE A 272 8.81 -2.31 8.50
N PHE A 273 7.60 -2.60 8.02
CA PHE A 273 6.88 -1.74 7.09
C PHE A 273 5.97 -0.81 7.87
N LYS A 274 6.18 0.50 7.73
CA LYS A 274 5.29 1.52 8.25
C LYS A 274 4.46 2.12 7.13
N VAL A 275 3.15 2.24 7.34
CA VAL A 275 2.24 2.90 6.41
C VAL A 275 2.32 4.41 6.57
N VAL A 276 2.79 5.11 5.53
CA VAL A 276 3.00 6.57 5.58
C VAL A 276 2.05 7.35 4.66
N SER A 277 1.25 6.67 3.83
CA SER A 277 0.07 7.25 3.17
C SER A 277 -0.98 6.19 2.86
N VAL A 278 -2.24 6.55 3.10
CA VAL A 278 -3.46 5.83 2.69
C VAL A 278 -4.50 6.83 2.19
N ALA A 279 -4.07 7.75 1.31
CA ALA A 279 -4.93 8.83 0.87
C ALA A 279 -6.18 8.30 0.13
N ASN A 280 -7.22 9.12 0.12
CA ASN A 280 -8.45 8.86 -0.60
C ASN A 280 -8.86 10.14 -1.33
N THR A 281 -8.42 10.23 -2.57
CA THR A 281 -8.52 11.40 -3.45
C THR A 281 -9.20 10.98 -4.75
N ASN A 282 -9.56 11.99 -5.55
CA ASN A 282 -10.14 11.76 -6.88
C ASN A 282 -9.08 11.41 -7.94
N GLU A 283 -7.79 11.52 -7.61
CA GLU A 283 -6.69 11.09 -8.46
C GLU A 283 -6.27 9.67 -8.02
N PRO A 284 -6.57 8.61 -8.79
CA PRO A 284 -6.38 7.24 -8.34
C PRO A 284 -4.94 6.92 -7.90
N ASN A 285 -3.95 7.45 -8.60
CA ASN A 285 -2.54 7.21 -8.30
C ASN A 285 -2.14 7.78 -6.93
N ASN A 286 -2.75 8.90 -6.53
CA ASN A 286 -2.55 9.48 -5.21
C ASN A 286 -3.13 8.62 -4.08
N ASN A 287 -3.97 7.62 -4.38
CA ASN A 287 -4.45 6.67 -3.38
C ASN A 287 -3.45 5.54 -3.12
N SER A 288 -2.30 5.54 -3.80
CA SER A 288 -1.21 4.59 -3.56
C SER A 288 -0.92 4.42 -2.07
N LEU A 289 -0.88 3.15 -1.62
CA LEU A 289 -0.35 2.80 -0.32
C LEU A 289 1.16 3.07 -0.31
N VAL A 290 1.58 4.10 0.40
CA VAL A 290 3.01 4.45 0.53
C VAL A 290 3.56 3.79 1.78
N LEU A 291 4.67 3.07 1.62
CA LEU A 291 5.30 2.27 2.68
C LEU A 291 6.73 2.74 2.92
N LEU A 292 7.06 2.99 4.18
CA LEU A 292 8.44 3.14 4.64
C LEU A 292 8.88 1.81 5.25
N TYR A 293 9.83 1.14 4.60
CA TYR A 293 10.47 -0.05 5.13
C TYR A 293 11.74 0.33 5.88
N THR A 294 11.92 -0.22 7.08
CA THR A 294 13.11 0.01 7.91
C THR A 294 13.70 -1.33 8.33
N ASN A 295 14.97 -1.53 7.99
CA ASN A 295 15.80 -2.62 8.50
C ASN A 295 16.99 -2.00 9.22
N GLY A 296 17.08 -2.14 10.55
CA GLY A 296 18.09 -1.41 11.32
C GLY A 296 17.98 0.10 11.09
N ASN A 297 19.08 0.68 10.61
CA ASN A 297 19.18 2.09 10.23
C ASN A 297 18.83 2.36 8.76
N ASP A 298 18.75 1.32 7.92
CA ASP A 298 18.44 1.47 6.49
C ASP A 298 16.94 1.71 6.30
N LYS A 299 16.59 2.77 5.54
CA LYS A 299 15.23 3.19 5.23
C LYS A 299 14.98 3.21 3.74
N ILE A 300 13.89 2.55 3.33
CA ILE A 300 13.48 2.41 1.94
C ILE A 300 12.04 2.90 1.80
N LEU A 301 11.79 3.83 0.88
CA LEU A 301 10.46 4.38 0.64
C LEU A 301 9.87 3.85 -0.67
N PHE A 302 8.73 3.16 -0.55
CA PHE A 302 7.94 2.67 -1.67
C PHE A 302 6.74 3.59 -1.88
N THR A 303 6.74 4.32 -3.00
CA THR A 303 5.74 5.37 -3.29
C THR A 303 4.57 4.90 -4.13
N GLY A 304 4.65 3.71 -4.75
CA GLY A 304 3.74 3.32 -5.83
C GLY A 304 3.72 4.41 -6.89
N ASP A 305 2.53 4.92 -7.18
CA ASP A 305 2.31 5.99 -8.14
C ASP A 305 1.90 7.32 -7.51
N ALA A 306 2.06 7.44 -6.19
CA ALA A 306 1.77 8.67 -5.46
C ALA A 306 2.45 9.88 -6.12
N GLY A 307 1.64 10.87 -6.52
CA GLY A 307 2.13 12.09 -7.14
C GLY A 307 2.55 13.16 -6.12
N GLN A 308 2.96 14.31 -6.65
CA GLN A 308 3.45 15.45 -5.86
C GLN A 308 2.47 15.93 -4.78
N GLU A 309 1.16 15.73 -4.97
CA GLU A 309 0.16 16.07 -3.94
C GLU A 309 0.39 15.27 -2.65
N ILE A 310 0.72 13.99 -2.78
CA ILE A 310 0.96 13.09 -1.65
C ILE A 310 2.36 13.32 -1.08
N GLU A 311 3.37 13.48 -1.94
CA GLU A 311 4.75 13.80 -1.53
C GLU A 311 4.81 14.95 -0.52
N ASN A 312 4.06 16.03 -0.79
CA ASN A 312 4.00 17.21 0.07
C ASN A 312 3.37 16.96 1.45
N LYS A 313 2.62 15.86 1.61
CA LYS A 313 1.93 15.48 2.85
C LYS A 313 2.66 14.39 3.63
N LEU A 314 3.61 13.68 3.01
CA LEU A 314 4.36 12.60 3.65
C LEU A 314 5.20 13.16 4.80
N ASN A 315 5.07 12.58 5.99
CA ASN A 315 5.94 12.87 7.12
C ASN A 315 7.10 11.86 7.19
N VAL A 316 7.93 11.90 6.16
CA VAL A 316 9.15 11.09 6.03
C VAL A 316 10.29 12.04 5.69
N ASP A 317 11.39 11.92 6.42
CA ASP A 317 12.63 12.65 6.21
C ASP A 317 13.77 11.64 6.22
N ASP A 318 14.81 11.92 5.44
CA ASP A 318 16.08 11.18 5.44
C ASP A 318 15.94 9.65 5.29
N ILE A 319 15.98 9.20 4.04
CA ILE A 319 15.94 7.78 3.66
C ILE A 319 17.18 7.42 2.85
N ASP A 320 17.46 6.14 2.68
CA ASP A 320 18.61 5.68 1.90
C ASP A 320 18.21 5.34 0.47
N LEU A 321 17.05 4.70 0.26
CA LEU A 321 16.58 4.26 -1.05
C LEU A 321 15.15 4.69 -1.34
N LEU A 322 14.95 5.33 -2.49
CA LEU A 322 13.65 5.68 -3.04
C LEU A 322 13.27 4.74 -4.19
N LYS A 323 12.10 4.08 -4.12
CA LYS A 323 11.39 3.68 -5.34
C LYS A 323 10.74 4.92 -5.92
N VAL A 324 11.24 5.35 -7.08
CA VAL A 324 10.74 6.51 -7.82
C VAL A 324 9.28 6.30 -8.19
N GLY A 325 8.46 7.32 -7.90
CA GLY A 325 7.02 7.27 -8.10
C GLY A 325 6.63 7.18 -9.57
N HIS A 326 5.57 6.44 -9.87
CA HIS A 326 4.90 6.45 -11.17
C HIS A 326 5.87 6.26 -12.35
N HIS A 327 6.80 5.32 -12.17
CA HIS A 327 7.85 4.94 -13.12
C HIS A 327 8.77 6.10 -13.57
N GLY A 328 8.81 7.22 -12.83
CA GLY A 328 9.52 8.44 -13.22
C GLY A 328 8.68 9.42 -14.04
N SER A 329 7.36 9.40 -13.87
CA SER A 329 6.46 10.43 -14.40
C SER A 329 6.76 11.79 -13.78
N LYS A 330 6.68 12.86 -14.60
CA LYS A 330 6.82 14.26 -14.14
C LYS A 330 5.76 14.71 -13.11
N THR A 331 4.71 13.91 -12.92
CA THR A 331 3.67 14.15 -11.91
C THR A 331 4.07 13.73 -10.50
N SER A 332 5.27 13.17 -10.36
CA SER A 332 5.88 12.70 -9.12
C SER A 332 7.34 13.13 -9.05
N THR A 333 8.02 12.79 -7.96
CA THR A 333 9.43 13.02 -7.70
C THR A 333 9.78 14.51 -7.81
N SER A 334 9.04 15.37 -7.10
CA SER A 334 9.31 16.81 -7.09
C SER A 334 10.67 17.14 -6.43
N SER A 335 11.27 18.28 -6.83
CA SER A 335 12.52 18.77 -6.21
C SER A 335 12.37 18.95 -4.70
N SER A 336 11.25 19.55 -4.24
CA SER A 336 10.99 19.75 -2.81
C SER A 336 10.86 18.43 -2.04
N PHE A 337 10.35 17.39 -2.69
CA PHE A 337 10.28 16.07 -2.08
C PHE A 337 11.67 15.45 -1.95
N ILE A 338 12.44 15.45 -3.03
CA ILE A 338 13.82 14.93 -3.05
C ILE A 338 14.72 15.67 -2.04
N GLU A 339 14.64 17.00 -1.97
CA GLU A 339 15.39 17.81 -1.00
C GLU A 339 15.01 17.50 0.46
N LYS A 340 13.78 17.05 0.69
CA LYS A 340 13.27 16.66 2.02
C LYS A 340 13.75 15.27 2.43
N ILE A 341 13.57 14.28 1.57
CA ILE A 341 13.85 12.87 1.89
C ILE A 341 15.31 12.46 1.65
N LYS A 342 16.07 13.22 0.83
CA LYS A 342 17.52 13.08 0.61
C LYS A 342 18.04 11.65 0.40
N PRO A 343 17.44 10.86 -0.53
CA PRO A 343 17.90 9.51 -0.80
C PRO A 343 19.33 9.47 -1.32
N GLU A 344 20.08 8.43 -0.97
CA GLU A 344 21.37 8.10 -1.62
C GLU A 344 21.12 7.39 -2.95
N TYR A 345 20.15 6.48 -2.96
CA TYR A 345 19.78 5.66 -4.11
C TYR A 345 18.36 5.94 -4.59
N ALA A 346 18.17 5.86 -5.91
CA ALA A 346 16.85 5.85 -6.53
C ALA A 346 16.71 4.67 -7.50
N VAL A 347 15.62 3.91 -7.37
CA VAL A 347 15.29 2.83 -8.29
C VAL A 347 14.07 3.18 -9.12
N ILE A 348 14.19 3.03 -10.43
CA ILE A 348 13.10 3.25 -11.38
C ILE A 348 12.71 1.92 -12.02
N LEU A 349 11.49 1.46 -11.75
CA LEU A 349 10.90 0.32 -12.44
C LEU A 349 10.27 0.86 -13.70
N VAL A 350 10.91 0.58 -14.82
CA VAL A 350 10.56 1.07 -16.14
C VAL A 350 11.02 0.08 -17.19
N GLY A 351 10.27 0.01 -18.29
CA GLY A 351 10.58 -0.88 -19.41
C GLY A 351 11.31 -0.16 -20.54
N GLU A 352 12.15 -0.91 -21.26
CA GLU A 352 12.78 -0.42 -22.47
C GLU A 352 11.73 0.04 -23.50
N ASN A 353 12.01 1.14 -24.21
CA ASN A 353 11.20 1.65 -25.32
C ASN A 353 9.70 1.82 -24.99
N ASN A 354 9.40 2.20 -23.74
CA ASN A 354 8.02 2.33 -23.29
C ASN A 354 7.28 3.49 -23.96
N LYS A 355 5.98 3.28 -24.21
CA LYS A 355 5.11 4.25 -24.89
C LYS A 355 4.85 5.52 -24.08
N TYR A 356 5.04 5.47 -22.76
CA TYR A 356 4.87 6.59 -21.84
C TYR A 356 6.08 7.53 -21.85
N LYS A 357 7.20 7.05 -22.42
CA LYS A 357 8.48 7.76 -22.50
C LYS A 357 9.04 8.12 -21.12
N HIS A 358 8.72 7.29 -20.14
CA HIS A 358 9.31 7.34 -18.80
C HIS A 358 10.72 6.70 -18.82
N PRO A 359 11.61 7.07 -17.89
CA PRO A 359 11.45 8.18 -16.95
C PRO A 359 11.52 9.53 -17.69
N ASN A 360 10.79 10.53 -17.18
CA ASN A 360 10.75 11.86 -17.78
C ASN A 360 12.05 12.64 -17.49
N SER A 361 12.45 13.51 -18.42
CA SER A 361 13.70 14.30 -18.29
C SER A 361 13.72 15.22 -17.08
N GLU A 362 12.57 15.76 -16.65
CA GLU A 362 12.50 16.59 -15.45
C GLU A 362 12.88 15.80 -14.20
N VAL A 363 12.33 14.59 -14.05
CA VAL A 363 12.65 13.67 -12.95
C VAL A 363 14.13 13.28 -12.98
N MET A 364 14.65 12.92 -14.15
CA MET A 364 16.07 12.54 -14.26
C MET A 364 17.01 13.69 -13.91
N ASN A 365 16.69 14.92 -14.33
CA ASN A 365 17.47 16.11 -13.96
C ASN A 365 17.40 16.39 -12.44
N ILE A 366 16.25 16.16 -11.80
CA ILE A 366 16.12 16.32 -10.35
C ILE A 366 17.05 15.32 -9.63
N LEU A 367 17.06 14.05 -10.07
CA LEU A 367 17.91 13.02 -9.49
C LEU A 367 19.41 13.33 -9.71
N GLU A 368 19.79 13.70 -10.94
CA GLU A 368 21.18 14.06 -11.30
C GLU A 368 21.68 15.27 -10.50
N ASN A 369 20.89 16.35 -10.43
CA ASN A 369 21.29 17.58 -9.74
C ASN A 369 21.41 17.41 -8.22
N ASN A 370 20.74 16.41 -7.64
CA ASN A 370 20.85 16.06 -6.23
C ASN A 370 21.92 14.99 -5.95
N ASN A 371 22.67 14.54 -6.96
CA ASN A 371 23.70 13.50 -6.87
C ASN A 371 23.17 12.16 -6.31
N ILE A 372 21.97 11.76 -6.74
CA ILE A 372 21.33 10.51 -6.31
C ILE A 372 21.72 9.39 -7.27
N GLU A 373 22.29 8.30 -6.76
CA GLU A 373 22.69 7.15 -7.58
C GLU A 373 21.44 6.41 -8.11
N VAL A 374 21.27 6.42 -9.43
CA VAL A 374 20.07 5.85 -10.07
C VAL A 374 20.32 4.42 -10.54
N HIS A 375 19.36 3.51 -10.32
CA HIS A 375 19.32 2.18 -10.92
C HIS A 375 17.98 1.92 -11.61
N ARG A 376 18.00 1.25 -12.76
CA ARG A 376 16.80 1.10 -13.61
C ARG A 376 16.64 -0.30 -14.15
N THR A 377 15.42 -0.82 -14.11
CA THR A 377 15.14 -2.19 -14.56
C THR A 377 15.31 -2.38 -16.07
N ASP A 378 15.13 -1.33 -16.87
CA ASP A 378 15.40 -1.37 -18.32
C ASP A 378 16.88 -1.45 -18.66
N GLU A 379 17.78 -1.10 -17.74
CA GLU A 379 19.23 -1.18 -17.96
C GLU A 379 19.88 -2.39 -17.28
N CYS A 380 19.31 -2.85 -16.16
CA CYS A 380 19.88 -3.92 -15.33
C CYS A 380 19.08 -5.21 -15.32
N GLY A 381 17.86 -5.23 -15.84
CA GLY A 381 16.92 -6.33 -15.57
C GLY A 381 16.43 -6.27 -14.12
N ASN A 382 16.35 -7.42 -13.45
CA ASN A 382 16.04 -7.43 -12.02
C ASN A 382 17.17 -6.76 -11.24
N ILE A 383 16.83 -5.94 -10.25
CA ILE A 383 17.80 -5.28 -9.38
C ILE A 383 17.58 -5.77 -7.96
N VAL A 384 18.66 -6.13 -7.26
CA VAL A 384 18.62 -6.56 -5.86
C VAL A 384 19.47 -5.64 -5.01
N PHE A 385 18.81 -4.96 -4.08
CA PHE A 385 19.47 -4.28 -2.97
C PHE A 385 19.58 -5.23 -1.79
N LYS A 386 20.75 -5.25 -1.14
CA LYS A 386 20.98 -5.93 0.13
C LYS A 386 21.17 -4.88 1.21
N SER A 387 20.34 -4.96 2.24
CA SER A 387 20.40 -4.13 3.44
C SER A 387 21.01 -4.95 4.56
N SER A 388 22.11 -4.46 5.11
CA SER A 388 22.73 -5.01 6.34
C SER A 388 22.11 -4.47 7.62
N GLY A 389 21.28 -3.44 7.48
CA GLY A 389 20.76 -2.63 8.57
C GLY A 389 21.67 -1.47 8.97
N ASN A 390 22.82 -1.30 8.30
CA ASN A 390 23.75 -0.18 8.48
C ASN A 390 24.43 0.19 7.15
N GLY A 391 23.77 -0.07 6.04
CA GLY A 391 24.25 0.20 4.70
C GLY A 391 23.59 -0.70 3.67
N LEU A 392 23.40 -0.12 2.49
CA LEU A 392 22.88 -0.78 1.31
C LEU A 392 24.01 -1.15 0.34
N THR A 393 23.83 -2.26 -0.37
CA THR A 393 24.63 -2.62 -1.55
C THR A 393 23.69 -3.09 -2.66
N VAL A 394 24.11 -2.95 -3.90
CA VAL A 394 23.29 -3.25 -5.09
C VAL A 394 24.05 -4.10 -6.09
N ASP A 395 23.37 -5.03 -6.75
CA ASP A 395 23.96 -5.96 -7.75
C ASP A 395 23.98 -5.42 -9.19
N CYS A 396 23.54 -4.17 -9.35
CA CYS A 396 23.41 -3.44 -10.60
C CYS A 396 24.34 -2.21 -10.53
N LYS A 397 25.01 -1.92 -11.65
CA LYS A 397 25.79 -0.69 -11.80
C LYS A 397 24.89 0.54 -11.75
N GLU A 398 25.46 1.71 -11.47
CA GLU A 398 24.79 2.99 -11.68
C GLU A 398 24.25 3.06 -13.13
N GLY A 399 22.98 3.39 -13.23
CA GLY A 399 22.21 3.54 -14.46
C GLY A 399 22.33 4.94 -15.05
N SER A 400 21.82 5.12 -16.26
CA SER A 400 21.91 6.41 -16.94
C SER A 400 20.81 7.39 -16.52
N TYR A 401 21.17 8.68 -16.46
CA TYR A 401 20.23 9.79 -16.31
C TYR A 401 19.45 10.14 -17.60
N LYS A 402 19.43 9.24 -18.59
CA LYS A 402 18.72 9.47 -19.86
C LYS A 402 17.22 9.36 -19.66
N SER A 403 16.47 10.31 -20.19
CA SER A 403 15.00 10.21 -20.25
C SER A 403 14.53 9.23 -21.32
N GLY A 404 13.35 8.64 -21.11
CA GLY A 404 12.64 7.86 -22.14
C GLY A 404 12.11 8.73 -23.28
N ASP A 405 11.86 10.01 -22.99
CA ASP A 405 11.70 11.06 -23.99
C ASP A 405 13.06 11.33 -24.65
N ASN A 406 13.27 10.89 -25.89
CA ASN A 406 14.44 11.25 -26.72
C ASN A 406 14.48 12.75 -27.08
N SER A 407 14.36 13.63 -26.09
CA SER A 407 14.74 15.03 -26.22
C SER A 407 16.22 15.14 -25.89
N SER A 408 17.06 15.13 -26.91
CA SER A 408 18.47 15.44 -26.82
C SER A 408 18.67 16.84 -26.21
N SER A 409 18.79 16.95 -24.89
CA SER A 409 19.34 18.14 -24.23
C SER A 409 20.84 18.18 -24.51
N SER A 410 21.17 18.64 -25.72
CA SER A 410 22.53 18.96 -26.14
C SER A 410 22.92 20.29 -25.49
N ASN A 411 23.13 20.31 -24.18
CA ASN A 411 23.84 21.42 -23.54
C ASN A 411 25.31 21.03 -23.35
N ASN A 412 26.02 20.95 -24.48
CA ASN A 412 27.45 21.18 -24.45
C ASN A 412 27.66 22.68 -24.17
N SER A 413 28.06 23.00 -22.96
CA SER A 413 28.92 24.16 -22.72
C SER A 413 30.08 23.74 -21.85
N SER A 414 31.01 23.08 -22.54
CA SER A 414 32.39 23.03 -22.13
C SER A 414 32.89 24.45 -21.85
N SER A 415 33.48 24.60 -20.68
CA SER A 415 34.31 25.73 -20.31
C SER A 415 35.35 26.02 -21.40
N SER A 416 35.27 27.20 -22.01
CA SER A 416 36.41 27.80 -22.69
C SER A 416 36.43 29.29 -22.39
N SER A 417 37.43 29.65 -21.60
CA SER A 417 37.81 31.00 -21.23
C SER A 417 38.20 31.81 -22.46
N SER A 418 37.54 32.94 -22.68
CA SER A 418 38.08 34.01 -23.51
C SER A 418 37.71 35.36 -22.91
N ASN A 419 38.71 36.05 -22.37
CA ASN A 419 38.68 37.46 -22.04
C ASN A 419 38.20 38.29 -23.24
N SER A 420 37.21 39.15 -23.02
CA SER A 420 37.09 40.42 -23.74
C SER A 420 36.18 41.37 -22.97
N SER A 421 36.81 42.34 -22.33
CA SER A 421 36.28 43.63 -21.93
C SER A 421 35.33 44.24 -22.96
N TYR A 422 34.22 44.86 -22.52
CA TYR A 422 33.90 46.27 -22.79
C TYR A 422 32.68 46.71 -21.97
N ALA A 423 32.66 48.00 -21.66
CA ALA A 423 31.98 48.64 -20.57
C ALA A 423 30.53 49.08 -20.83
N ASN A 424 29.82 49.30 -19.72
CA ASN A 424 28.68 50.18 -19.44
C ASN A 424 28.20 51.10 -20.57
N THR A 425 26.87 51.19 -20.76
CA THR A 425 26.17 52.47 -20.57
C THR A 425 24.72 52.25 -20.17
N SER A 426 24.36 52.84 -19.03
CA SER A 426 23.01 53.00 -18.48
C SER A 426 22.16 53.91 -19.37
N ASN A 427 20.86 53.62 -19.49
CA ASN A 427 19.88 54.70 -19.63
C ASN A 427 18.56 54.34 -18.96
N SER A 428 18.24 55.15 -17.96
CA SER A 428 17.00 55.16 -17.19
C SER A 428 16.05 56.16 -17.83
N SER A 429 14.76 55.81 -17.94
CA SER A 429 13.66 56.78 -18.04
C SER A 429 12.40 56.17 -17.46
N ASN A 430 11.98 56.71 -16.32
CA ASN A 430 10.75 56.41 -15.59
C ASN A 430 9.51 56.93 -16.35
N VAL A 431 8.45 56.12 -16.38
CA VAL A 431 7.05 56.60 -16.37
C VAL A 431 6.26 55.70 -15.42
N ASP A 432 5.52 56.35 -14.53
CA ASP A 432 4.72 55.79 -13.43
C ASP A 432 3.30 55.38 -13.88
N VAL A 433 2.63 54.58 -13.03
CA VAL A 433 1.18 54.31 -12.88
C VAL A 433 0.68 52.87 -13.18
N GLN A 434 0.36 52.21 -12.04
CA GLN A 434 -0.69 51.22 -11.72
C GLN A 434 -0.53 49.71 -11.92
N GLN A 435 -0.98 49.03 -10.86
CA GLN A 435 -0.88 47.62 -10.47
C GLN A 435 -1.79 46.65 -11.27
N THR A 436 -1.16 45.55 -11.77
CA THR A 436 -1.62 44.13 -11.92
C THR A 436 -2.94 43.77 -12.66
N PRO A 437 -3.03 42.61 -13.35
CA PRO A 437 -2.39 41.32 -13.00
C PRO A 437 -1.43 40.73 -14.05
N THR A 438 -0.31 40.26 -13.50
CA THR A 438 0.58 39.16 -13.90
C THR A 438 0.31 38.49 -15.26
N THR A 439 1.03 38.95 -16.28
CA THR A 439 1.30 38.23 -17.51
C THR A 439 2.30 37.10 -17.23
N SER A 440 1.88 35.86 -17.48
CA SER A 440 2.74 34.67 -17.43
C SER A 440 3.92 34.81 -18.38
N VAL A 441 5.11 34.46 -17.89
CA VAL A 441 6.35 34.39 -18.66
C VAL A 441 6.24 33.27 -19.72
N GLY A 442 5.89 33.66 -20.94
CA GLY A 442 6.61 33.29 -22.18
C GLY A 442 6.79 31.82 -22.58
N GLY A 443 5.92 30.89 -22.22
CA GLY A 443 5.96 29.52 -22.73
C GLY A 443 5.42 29.37 -24.17
N THR A 444 5.89 28.33 -24.88
CA THR A 444 5.29 27.90 -26.16
C THR A 444 3.88 27.39 -25.89
N VAL A 445 2.90 27.92 -26.61
CA VAL A 445 1.51 27.46 -26.62
C VAL A 445 1.16 26.84 -27.97
N TYR A 446 0.10 26.06 -27.99
CA TYR A 446 -0.41 25.36 -29.17
C TYR A 446 -1.83 25.82 -29.47
N TRP A 447 -2.21 25.91 -30.74
CA TRP A 447 -3.58 26.27 -31.14
C TRP A 447 -3.93 25.71 -32.51
N THR A 448 -5.21 25.74 -32.86
CA THR A 448 -5.68 25.43 -34.21
C THR A 448 -6.08 26.73 -34.92
N PRO A 449 -5.95 26.84 -36.25
CA PRO A 449 -6.27 28.08 -36.97
C PRO A 449 -7.66 28.65 -36.65
N ASN A 450 -8.66 27.76 -36.51
CA ASN A 450 -10.06 28.10 -36.24
C ASN A 450 -10.49 27.89 -34.78
N GLY A 451 -9.60 27.42 -33.90
CA GLY A 451 -9.90 27.20 -32.48
C GLY A 451 -10.06 28.51 -31.72
N LYS A 452 -10.81 28.50 -30.61
CA LYS A 452 -10.98 29.69 -29.76
C LYS A 452 -9.89 29.82 -28.71
N SER A 453 -9.34 28.70 -28.26
CA SER A 453 -8.43 28.65 -27.13
C SER A 453 -7.00 28.32 -27.54
N TYR A 454 -6.03 28.69 -26.70
CA TYR A 454 -4.65 28.20 -26.77
C TYR A 454 -4.41 27.14 -25.70
N HIS A 455 -3.39 26.31 -25.90
CA HIS A 455 -3.13 25.11 -25.11
C HIS A 455 -1.66 25.11 -24.63
N THR A 456 -1.39 24.58 -23.44
CA THR A 456 -0.01 24.42 -22.92
C THR A 456 0.73 23.22 -23.52
N THR A 457 0.02 22.32 -24.22
CA THR A 457 0.56 21.09 -24.83
C THR A 457 -0.16 20.78 -26.15
N ASP A 458 0.57 20.24 -27.15
CA ASP A 458 -0.01 19.71 -28.40
C ASP A 458 -0.78 18.39 -28.20
N GLY A 459 -0.55 17.71 -27.09
CA GLY A 459 -1.23 16.48 -26.69
C GLY A 459 -2.61 16.69 -26.07
N CYS A 460 -3.09 17.94 -25.97
CA CYS A 460 -4.39 18.22 -25.37
C CYS A 460 -5.51 17.49 -26.14
N SER A 461 -6.39 16.79 -25.43
CA SER A 461 -7.44 15.96 -26.04
C SER A 461 -8.42 16.75 -26.92
N THR A 462 -8.54 18.07 -26.69
CA THR A 462 -9.31 18.98 -27.55
C THR A 462 -8.60 19.36 -28.84
N LEU A 463 -7.26 19.21 -28.93
CA LEU A 463 -6.46 19.38 -30.14
C LEU A 463 -6.46 18.14 -31.03
N SER A 464 -6.63 16.95 -30.45
CA SER A 464 -6.55 15.64 -31.12
C SER A 464 -7.43 15.49 -32.37
N ARG A 465 -8.49 16.30 -32.49
CA ARG A 465 -9.44 16.29 -33.62
C ARG A 465 -9.05 17.21 -34.77
N SER A 466 -8.03 18.06 -34.60
CA SER A 466 -7.57 19.00 -35.62
C SER A 466 -6.46 18.40 -36.47
N LYS A 467 -6.55 18.58 -37.79
CA LYS A 467 -5.49 18.17 -38.74
C LYS A 467 -4.29 19.11 -38.75
N THR A 468 -4.41 20.27 -38.11
CA THR A 468 -3.37 21.30 -38.09
C THR A 468 -3.30 21.92 -36.71
N ILE A 469 -2.13 21.78 -36.09
CA ILE A 469 -1.79 22.37 -34.80
C ILE A 469 -0.59 23.30 -35.07
N LEU A 470 -0.72 24.55 -34.65
CA LEU A 470 0.31 25.58 -34.73
C LEU A 470 0.89 25.80 -33.33
N SER A 471 2.14 26.25 -33.26
CA SER A 471 2.83 26.53 -32.00
C SER A 471 3.61 27.85 -32.05
N GLY A 472 3.79 28.48 -30.90
CA GLY A 472 4.47 29.77 -30.77
C GLY A 472 4.13 30.44 -29.45
N THR A 473 4.38 31.74 -29.32
CA THR A 473 4.00 32.49 -28.12
C THR A 473 2.48 32.69 -28.05
N GLN A 474 1.95 32.95 -26.84
CA GLN A 474 0.53 33.29 -26.68
C GLN A 474 0.12 34.48 -27.57
N ALA A 475 1.00 35.48 -27.73
CA ALA A 475 0.77 36.61 -28.62
C ALA A 475 0.68 36.18 -30.11
N GLN A 476 1.51 35.24 -30.55
CA GLN A 476 1.47 34.70 -31.92
C GLN A 476 0.21 33.87 -32.20
N SER A 477 -0.39 33.26 -31.17
CA SER A 477 -1.65 32.51 -31.32
C SER A 477 -2.85 33.38 -31.68
N GLY A 478 -2.82 34.66 -31.27
CA GLY A 478 -3.96 35.57 -31.36
C GLY A 478 -5.17 35.13 -30.51
N LYS A 479 -5.00 34.16 -29.61
CA LYS A 479 -6.06 33.64 -28.72
C LYS A 479 -5.85 34.18 -27.30
N SER A 480 -6.91 34.71 -26.71
CA SER A 480 -6.91 35.18 -25.32
C SER A 480 -7.42 34.14 -24.32
N ASP A 481 -8.13 33.12 -24.81
CA ASP A 481 -8.81 32.12 -24.01
C ASP A 481 -7.91 30.89 -23.76
N PRO A 482 -7.51 30.58 -22.51
CA PRO A 482 -6.80 29.35 -22.20
C PRO A 482 -7.74 28.14 -22.28
N CYS A 483 -7.24 26.98 -22.69
CA CYS A 483 -8.05 25.77 -22.69
C CYS A 483 -8.19 25.15 -21.29
N ASP A 484 -9.42 25.01 -20.79
CA ASP A 484 -9.79 24.41 -19.49
C ASP A 484 -9.28 22.97 -19.20
N ARG A 485 -8.68 22.32 -20.20
CA ARG A 485 -8.18 20.94 -20.09
C ARG A 485 -6.68 20.87 -19.81
N CYS A 486 -5.94 21.89 -20.22
CA CYS A 486 -4.49 21.89 -20.14
C CYS A 486 -3.90 23.17 -19.51
N HIS A 487 -4.74 24.16 -19.30
CA HIS A 487 -4.56 25.20 -18.27
C HIS A 487 -5.46 24.85 -17.09
#